data_AF-A0A9E6F635-F1
#
_entry.id   AF-A0A9E6F635-F1
#
_cell.length_a   1.000
_cell.length_b   1.000
_cell.length_c   1.000
_cell.angle_alpha   90.00
_cell.angle_beta   90.00
_cell.angle_gamma   90.00
#
_symmetry.space_group_name_H-M   'P 1'
#
loop_
_entity.id
_entity.type
_entity.pdbx_description
1 polymer ?
#
loop_
_entity_poly.entity_id
_entity_poly.type
_entity_poly.pdbx_seq_one_letter_code
_entity_poly.pdbx_strand_id
1 'polypeptide(L)'
;ATTVVISQALGANKLEEARKDAYKLIHFSQLLAILLGLLMFGASYIVPQWYDVSQVSRATSEAFLRIMACMFWLYMSNAQCFFILRAGGDTKSTLLMDAVFMWLVNLPVVGAVAYFTNWNVYIIYLVGQSTDFLKFFFAYGLVKKEKWVKNLSHVHEEKVPIFETPI
;
A
#
# COMPACT_ATOMS: atom_id res chain seq x y z
N ALA A 1 -3.90 -8.34 -9.67
CA ALA A 1 -4.53 -7.72 -10.86
C ALA A 1 -3.81 -6.43 -11.27
N THR A 2 -3.78 -5.39 -10.43
CA THR A 2 -3.21 -4.06 -10.73
C THR A 2 -1.82 -4.10 -11.37
N THR A 3 -0.87 -4.82 -10.76
CA THR A 3 0.49 -4.91 -11.30
C THR A 3 0.55 -5.51 -12.69
N VAL A 4 -0.23 -6.56 -12.96
CA VAL A 4 -0.25 -7.25 -14.25
C VAL A 4 -0.84 -6.36 -15.33
N VAL A 5 -2.02 -5.76 -15.09
CA VAL A 5 -2.70 -4.89 -16.06
C VAL A 5 -1.82 -3.71 -16.46
N ILE A 6 -1.21 -3.04 -15.47
CA ILE A 6 -0.37 -1.87 -15.73
C ILE A 6 0.94 -2.25 -16.40
N SER A 7 1.64 -3.29 -15.92
CA SER A 7 2.92 -3.70 -16.52
C SER A 7 2.77 -4.18 -17.96
N GLN A 8 1.68 -4.89 -18.29
CA GLN A 8 1.37 -5.29 -19.66
C GLN A 8 1.14 -4.08 -20.58
N ALA A 9 0.36 -3.10 -20.14
CA ALA A 9 0.12 -1.87 -20.92
C ALA A 9 1.41 -1.05 -21.12
N LEU A 10 2.26 -0.97 -20.09
CA LEU A 10 3.56 -0.30 -20.17
C LEU A 10 4.54 -1.03 -21.11
N GLY A 11 4.53 -2.36 -21.13
CA GLY A 11 5.33 -3.17 -22.06
C GLY A 11 4.85 -3.09 -23.51
N ALA A 12 3.56 -2.83 -23.73
CA ALA A 12 2.96 -2.63 -25.06
C ALA A 12 3.07 -1.18 -25.58
N ASN A 13 3.86 -0.33 -24.94
CA ASN A 13 4.00 1.11 -25.22
C ASN A 13 2.68 1.92 -25.14
N LYS A 14 1.67 1.41 -24.42
CA LYS A 14 0.37 2.07 -24.26
C LYS A 14 0.34 2.92 -22.98
N LEU A 15 1.19 3.93 -22.90
CA LEU A 15 1.44 4.70 -21.68
C LEU A 15 0.19 5.44 -21.16
N GLU A 16 -0.58 6.05 -22.07
CA GLU A 16 -1.83 6.75 -21.69
C GLU A 16 -2.91 5.79 -21.19
N GLU A 17 -2.97 4.58 -21.75
CA GLU A 17 -3.89 3.53 -21.30
C GLU A 17 -3.48 3.05 -19.89
N ALA A 18 -2.18 2.77 -19.69
CA ALA A 18 -1.63 2.38 -18.40
C ALA A 18 -1.91 3.44 -17.31
N ARG A 19 -1.76 4.74 -17.63
CA ARG A 19 -2.10 5.85 -16.75
C ARG A 19 -3.59 5.83 -16.38
N LYS A 20 -4.47 5.80 -17.38
CA LYS A 20 -5.93 5.81 -17.16
C LYS A 20 -6.39 4.61 -16.33
N ASP A 21 -5.86 3.43 -16.63
CA ASP A 21 -6.24 2.21 -15.92
C ASP A 21 -5.70 2.19 -14.49
N ALA A 22 -4.51 2.74 -14.23
CA ALA A 22 -4.01 2.90 -12.86
C ALA A 22 -4.96 3.77 -12.01
N TYR A 23 -5.39 4.94 -12.51
CA TYR A 23 -6.32 5.81 -11.76
C TYR A 23 -7.71 5.17 -11.58
N LYS A 24 -8.23 4.48 -12.61
CA LYS A 24 -9.49 3.71 -12.47
C LYS A 24 -9.36 2.62 -11.41
N LEU A 25 -8.25 1.89 -11.38
CA LEU A 25 -8.01 0.83 -10.41
C LEU A 25 -7.86 1.37 -8.98
N ILE A 26 -7.26 2.54 -8.79
CA ILE A 26 -7.26 3.22 -7.47
C ILE A 26 -8.69 3.46 -7.00
N HIS A 27 -9.52 4.13 -7.81
CA HIS A 27 -10.90 4.43 -7.43
C HIS A 27 -11.75 3.17 -7.22
N PHE A 28 -11.60 2.17 -8.09
CA PHE A 28 -12.27 0.88 -7.95
C PHE A 28 -11.88 0.17 -6.65
N SER A 29 -10.59 0.15 -6.32
CA SER A 29 -10.10 -0.45 -5.07
C SER A 29 -10.61 0.27 -3.83
N GLN A 30 -10.78 1.59 -3.89
CA GLN A 30 -11.30 2.40 -2.78
C GLN A 30 -12.76 2.08 -2.51
N LEU A 31 -13.58 1.99 -3.56
CA LEU A 31 -14.97 1.56 -3.44
C LEU A 31 -15.07 0.15 -2.85
N LEU A 32 -14.26 -0.78 -3.35
CA LEU A 32 -14.22 -2.14 -2.84
C LEU A 32 -13.73 -2.18 -1.38
N ALA A 33 -12.76 -1.35 -1.02
CA ALA A 33 -12.25 -1.27 0.34
C ALA A 33 -13.29 -0.71 1.32
N ILE A 34 -14.12 0.25 0.91
CA ILE A 34 -15.20 0.74 1.76
C ILE A 34 -16.22 -0.38 2.03
N LEU A 35 -16.60 -1.14 1.00
CA LEU A 35 -17.51 -2.27 1.13
C LEU A 35 -16.95 -3.36 2.05
N LEU A 36 -15.69 -3.74 1.83
CA LEU A 36 -15.01 -4.75 2.65
C LEU A 36 -14.73 -4.24 4.07
N GLY A 37 -14.46 -2.95 4.25
CA GLY A 37 -14.29 -2.32 5.56
C GLY A 37 -15.59 -2.37 6.38
N LEU A 38 -16.74 -2.13 5.73
CA LEU A 38 -18.05 -2.28 6.38
C LEU A 38 -18.31 -3.75 6.78
N LEU A 39 -17.97 -4.70 5.91
CA LEU A 39 -18.05 -6.13 6.22
C LEU A 39 -17.13 -6.50 7.40
N MET A 40 -15.90 -6.00 7.41
CA MET A 40 -14.96 -6.19 8.52
C MET A 40 -15.49 -5.61 9.83
N PHE A 41 -16.17 -4.45 9.79
CA PHE A 41 -16.80 -3.87 10.98
C PHE A 41 -17.90 -4.78 11.54
N GLY A 42 -18.73 -5.37 10.67
CA GLY A 42 -19.72 -6.37 11.09
C GLY A 42 -19.07 -7.66 11.64
N ALA A 43 -18.01 -8.14 10.99
CA ALA A 43 -17.25 -9.30 11.43
C ALA A 43 -16.55 -9.07 12.77
N SER A 44 -16.25 -7.82 13.14
CA SER A 44 -15.64 -7.47 14.44
C SER A 44 -16.45 -7.96 15.65
N TYR A 45 -17.76 -8.17 15.50
CA TYR A 45 -18.59 -8.70 16.60
C TYR A 45 -18.49 -10.22 16.73
N ILE A 46 -18.30 -10.93 15.61
CA ILE A 46 -18.34 -12.40 15.53
C ILE A 46 -16.94 -12.99 15.73
N VAL A 47 -15.92 -12.42 15.08
CA VAL A 47 -14.57 -12.98 15.04
C VAL A 47 -13.95 -13.13 16.43
N PRO A 48 -14.01 -12.14 17.36
CA PRO A 48 -13.42 -12.28 18.68
C PRO A 48 -14.11 -13.34 19.57
N GLN A 49 -15.36 -13.73 19.26
CA GLN A 49 -16.12 -14.72 20.04
C GLN A 49 -15.67 -16.16 19.76
N TRP A 50 -15.08 -16.41 18.59
CA TRP A 50 -14.54 -17.73 18.24
C TRP A 50 -13.22 -18.04 18.93
N TYR A 51 -12.53 -17.02 19.44
CA TYR A 51 -11.28 -17.19 20.17
C TYR A 51 -11.54 -17.37 21.66
N ASP A 52 -11.01 -18.46 22.23
CA ASP A 52 -11.08 -18.72 23.66
C ASP A 52 -10.00 -17.95 24.42
N VAL A 53 -10.23 -16.63 24.56
CA VAL A 53 -9.30 -15.69 25.19
C VAL A 53 -10.00 -14.92 26.31
N SER A 54 -9.20 -14.31 27.19
CA SER A 54 -9.71 -13.53 28.32
C SER A 54 -10.63 -12.39 27.85
N GLN A 55 -11.60 -12.03 28.69
CA GLN A 55 -12.59 -10.98 28.35
C GLN A 55 -11.93 -9.63 28.02
N VAL A 56 -10.81 -9.31 28.67
CA VAL A 56 -10.00 -8.12 28.40
C VAL A 56 -9.38 -8.18 27.00
N SER A 57 -8.82 -9.33 26.61
CA SER A 57 -8.24 -9.52 25.28
C SER A 57 -9.30 -9.48 24.19
N ARG A 58 -10.50 -10.05 24.43
CA ARG A 58 -11.62 -9.97 23.48
C ARG A 58 -12.05 -8.54 23.21
N ALA A 59 -12.27 -7.75 24.26
CA ALA A 59 -12.67 -6.35 24.13
C ALA A 59 -11.59 -5.51 23.42
N THR A 60 -10.31 -5.79 23.70
CA THR A 60 -9.19 -5.10 23.06
C THR A 60 -9.13 -5.40 21.57
N SER A 61 -9.23 -6.69 21.19
CA SER A 61 -9.24 -7.12 19.79
C SER A 61 -10.43 -6.57 19.01
N GLU A 62 -11.61 -6.51 19.64
CA GLU A 62 -12.79 -5.90 19.04
C GLU A 62 -12.56 -4.41 18.73
N ALA A 63 -12.00 -3.65 19.67
CA ALA A 63 -11.67 -2.25 19.45
C ALA A 63 -10.64 -2.07 18.31
N PHE A 64 -9.60 -2.90 18.25
CA PHE A 64 -8.60 -2.86 17.17
C PHE A 64 -9.20 -3.20 15.81
N LEU A 65 -10.04 -4.22 15.73
CA LEU A 65 -10.74 -4.59 14.48
C LEU A 65 -11.64 -3.45 14.00
N ARG A 66 -12.38 -2.79 14.89
CA ARG A 66 -13.21 -1.62 14.54
C ARG A 66 -12.37 -0.46 14.02
N ILE A 67 -11.26 -0.14 14.68
CA ILE A 67 -10.34 0.92 14.23
C ILE A 67 -9.75 0.56 12.86
N MET A 68 -9.26 -0.66 12.69
CA MET A 68 -8.69 -1.14 11.42
C MET A 68 -9.74 -1.11 10.30
N ALA A 69 -10.98 -1.53 10.58
CA ALA A 69 -12.09 -1.48 9.63
C ALA A 69 -12.36 -0.06 9.13
N CYS A 70 -12.37 0.93 10.02
CA CYS A 70 -12.50 2.34 9.66
C CYS A 70 -11.32 2.87 8.83
N MET A 71 -10.12 2.32 9.02
CA MET A 71 -8.90 2.73 8.31
C MET A 71 -8.55 1.85 7.11
N PHE A 72 -9.38 0.84 6.81
CA PHE A 72 -9.11 -0.15 5.77
C PHE A 72 -9.04 0.46 4.36
N TRP A 73 -9.85 1.49 4.08
CA TRP A 73 -9.81 2.22 2.81
C TRP A 73 -8.47 2.93 2.59
N LEU A 74 -7.84 3.42 3.65
CA LEU A 74 -6.55 4.10 3.62
C LEU A 74 -5.42 3.09 3.40
N TYR A 75 -5.49 1.95 4.09
CA TYR A 75 -4.58 0.82 3.89
C TYR A 75 -4.60 0.34 2.44
N MET A 76 -5.80 0.12 1.88
CA MET A 76 -5.94 -0.33 0.49
C MET A 76 -5.45 0.72 -0.52
N SER A 77 -5.67 2.01 -0.24
CA SER A 77 -5.19 3.10 -1.09
C SER A 77 -3.65 3.14 -1.15
N ASN A 78 -2.99 2.99 -0.01
CA ASN A 78 -1.53 2.87 0.06
C ASN A 78 -1.04 1.63 -0.71
N ALA A 79 -1.70 0.49 -0.52
CA ALA A 79 -1.36 -0.75 -1.22
C ALA A 79 -1.51 -0.62 -2.75
N GLN A 80 -2.55 0.05 -3.25
CA GLN A 80 -2.67 0.28 -4.69
C GLN A 80 -1.53 1.16 -5.22
N CYS A 81 -1.19 2.24 -4.52
CA CYS A 81 -0.06 3.10 -4.92
C CYS A 81 1.24 2.28 -5.00
N PHE A 82 1.48 1.39 -4.02
CA PHE A 82 2.62 0.46 -4.06
C PHE A 82 2.61 -0.39 -5.33
N PHE A 83 1.49 -1.06 -5.62
CA PHE A 83 1.40 -1.99 -6.74
C PHE A 83 1.53 -1.29 -8.10
N ILE A 84 1.08 -0.04 -8.22
CA ILE A 84 1.24 0.81 -9.42
C ILE A 84 2.71 1.16 -9.62
N LEU A 85 3.38 1.69 -8.58
CA LEU A 85 4.80 2.04 -8.65
C LEU A 85 5.68 0.82 -8.95
N ARG A 86 5.34 -0.32 -8.34
CA ARG A 86 6.01 -1.60 -8.59
C ARG A 86 5.82 -2.07 -10.04
N ALA A 87 4.61 -1.91 -10.60
CA ALA A 87 4.32 -2.28 -11.97
C ALA A 87 5.13 -1.47 -13.00
N GLY A 88 5.37 -0.19 -12.70
CA GLY A 88 6.21 0.68 -13.52
C GLY A 88 7.71 0.47 -13.36
N GLY A 89 8.14 -0.46 -12.49
CA GLY A 89 9.57 -0.68 -12.22
C GLY A 89 10.25 0.55 -11.60
N ASP A 90 9.52 1.35 -10.82
CA ASP A 90 10.08 2.45 -10.03
C ASP A 90 10.49 1.94 -8.64
N THR A 91 11.56 1.14 -8.62
CA THR A 91 12.07 0.47 -7.41
C THR A 91 12.42 1.47 -6.30
N LYS A 92 12.94 2.65 -6.66
CA LYS A 92 13.33 3.69 -5.69
C LYS A 92 12.09 4.22 -4.96
N SER A 93 11.05 4.59 -5.70
CA SER A 93 9.79 5.07 -5.10
C SER A 93 9.11 3.99 -4.27
N THR A 94 9.12 2.72 -4.71
CA THR A 94 8.56 1.62 -3.91
C THR A 94 9.33 1.36 -2.61
N LEU A 95 10.67 1.45 -2.64
CA LEU A 95 11.51 1.26 -1.45
C LEU A 95 11.31 2.40 -0.44
N LEU A 96 11.22 3.63 -0.93
CA LEU A 96 10.90 4.81 -0.13
C LEU A 96 9.56 4.65 0.59
N MET A 97 8.54 4.16 -0.12
CA MET A 97 7.21 4.01 0.44
C MET A 97 7.12 2.86 1.46
N ASP A 98 7.83 1.76 1.22
CA ASP A 98 7.73 0.58 2.08
C ASP A 98 8.71 0.64 3.25
N ALA A 99 10.00 0.50 2.97
CA ALA A 99 11.04 0.39 3.99
C ALA A 99 11.31 1.72 4.70
N VAL A 100 11.53 2.80 3.94
CA VAL A 100 11.95 4.09 4.54
C VAL A 100 10.84 4.66 5.42
N PHE A 101 9.59 4.64 4.95
CA PHE A 101 8.46 5.12 5.74
C PHE A 101 8.24 4.29 7.01
N MET A 102 8.31 2.96 6.91
CA MET A 102 8.12 2.07 8.06
C MET A 102 9.18 2.31 9.14
N TRP A 103 10.46 2.36 8.74
CA TRP A 103 11.59 2.46 9.66
C TRP A 103 11.85 3.87 10.20
N LEU A 104 11.64 4.92 9.40
CA LEU A 104 11.96 6.30 9.81
C LEU A 104 10.76 7.09 10.33
N VAL A 105 9.53 6.67 10.01
CA VAL A 105 8.33 7.41 10.40
C VAL A 105 7.47 6.57 11.33
N ASN A 106 6.95 5.42 10.87
CA ASN A 106 5.99 4.66 11.67
C ASN A 106 6.62 4.11 12.96
N LEU A 107 7.72 3.36 12.85
CA LEU A 107 8.35 2.71 14.00
C LEU A 107 8.90 3.71 15.04
N PRO A 108 9.59 4.81 14.67
CA PRO A 108 10.08 5.77 15.65
C PRO A 108 8.95 6.56 16.32
N VAL A 109 7.87 6.89 15.58
CA VAL A 109 6.72 7.60 16.16
C VAL A 109 5.99 6.71 17.16
N VAL A 110 5.68 5.46 16.80
CA VAL A 110 5.02 4.51 17.71
C VAL A 110 5.91 4.20 18.90
N GLY A 111 7.20 3.97 18.67
CA GLY A 111 8.19 3.74 19.73
C GLY A 111 8.29 4.92 20.69
N ALA A 112 8.41 6.15 20.17
CA ALA A 112 8.47 7.35 21.01
C ALA A 112 7.21 7.50 21.87
N VAL A 113 6.02 7.32 21.30
CA VAL A 113 4.78 7.41 22.08
C VAL A 113 4.71 6.31 23.14
N ALA A 114 5.12 5.08 22.82
CA ALA A 114 5.12 3.96 23.75
C ALA A 114 6.14 4.11 24.90
N TYR A 115 7.34 4.64 24.64
CA TYR A 115 8.40 4.77 25.65
C TYR A 115 8.28 6.05 26.48
N PHE A 116 7.89 7.17 25.87
CA PHE A 116 7.80 8.45 26.59
C PHE A 116 6.43 8.69 27.24
N THR A 117 5.41 7.89 26.89
CA THR A 117 4.04 8.14 27.34
C THR A 117 3.40 6.88 27.92
N ASN A 118 2.79 6.99 29.10
CA ASN A 118 1.97 5.92 29.70
C ASN A 118 0.53 5.91 29.14
N TRP A 119 0.38 6.17 27.84
CA TRP A 119 -0.95 6.19 27.21
C TRP A 119 -1.49 4.78 27.01
N ASN A 120 -2.82 4.67 27.02
CA ASN A 120 -3.50 3.41 26.78
C ASN A 120 -3.12 2.85 25.39
N VAL A 121 -3.02 1.52 25.28
CA VAL A 121 -2.70 0.79 24.05
C VAL A 121 -3.58 1.20 22.87
N TYR A 122 -4.84 1.57 23.10
CA TYR A 122 -5.74 2.09 22.06
C TYR A 122 -5.22 3.38 21.41
N ILE A 123 -4.66 4.29 22.20
CA ILE A 123 -4.13 5.57 21.70
C ILE A 123 -2.83 5.31 20.93
N ILE A 124 -1.96 4.45 21.45
CA ILE A 124 -0.71 4.07 20.77
C ILE A 124 -1.03 3.46 19.40
N TYR A 125 -2.02 2.56 19.35
CA TYR A 125 -2.48 1.95 18.10
C TYR A 125 -3.07 2.99 17.12
N LEU A 126 -3.92 3.91 17.61
CA LEU A 126 -4.47 4.99 16.80
C LEU A 126 -3.38 5.92 16.24
N VAL A 127 -2.37 6.27 17.03
CA VAL A 127 -1.23 7.07 16.56
C VAL A 127 -0.48 6.32 15.46
N GLY A 128 -0.19 5.03 15.65
CA GLY A 128 0.42 4.20 14.62
C GLY A 128 -0.38 4.22 13.32
N GLN A 129 -1.69 4.00 13.41
CA GLN A 129 -2.56 4.01 12.24
C GLN A 129 -2.70 5.41 11.61
N SER A 130 -2.60 6.49 12.40
CA SER A 130 -2.62 7.86 11.88
C SER A 130 -1.43 8.17 10.97
N THR A 131 -0.29 7.50 11.15
CA THR A 131 0.87 7.68 10.27
C THR A 131 0.57 7.22 8.83
N ASP A 132 -0.38 6.31 8.62
CA ASP A 132 -0.78 5.89 7.28
C ASP A 132 -1.45 7.01 6.48
N PHE A 133 -1.98 8.06 7.14
CA PHE A 133 -2.46 9.25 6.43
C PHE A 133 -1.29 9.99 5.78
N LEU A 134 -0.19 10.19 6.53
CA LEU A 134 1.02 10.79 5.99
C LEU A 134 1.58 9.94 4.84
N LYS A 135 1.59 8.61 5.02
CA LYS A 135 2.00 7.66 3.98
C LYS A 135 1.15 7.81 2.72
N PHE A 136 -0.17 7.92 2.88
CA PHE A 136 -1.10 8.04 1.77
C PHE A 136 -0.85 9.30 0.93
N PHE A 137 -0.69 10.47 1.56
CA PHE A 137 -0.40 11.70 0.82
C PHE A 137 0.94 11.62 0.07
N PHE A 138 1.96 11.03 0.72
CA PHE A 138 3.26 10.82 0.11
C PHE A 138 3.19 9.83 -1.08
N ALA A 139 2.53 8.70 -0.89
CA ALA A 139 2.32 7.65 -1.90
C ALA A 139 1.56 8.20 -3.12
N TYR A 140 0.46 8.92 -2.89
CA TYR A 140 -0.32 9.55 -3.95
C TYR A 140 0.51 10.59 -4.72
N GLY A 141 1.34 11.37 -4.02
CA GLY A 141 2.27 12.31 -4.63
C GLY A 141 3.31 11.63 -5.54
N LEU A 142 3.80 10.44 -5.18
CA LEU A 142 4.71 9.66 -6.03
C LEU A 142 4.01 9.14 -7.29
N VAL A 143 2.78 8.65 -7.16
CA VAL A 143 1.98 8.21 -8.32
C VAL A 143 1.69 9.38 -9.25
N LYS A 144 1.33 10.55 -8.72
CA LYS A 144 1.04 11.78 -9.50
C LYS A 144 2.28 12.36 -10.20
N LYS A 145 3.48 12.07 -9.72
CA LYS A 145 4.74 12.44 -10.41
C LYS A 145 4.99 11.61 -11.66
N GLU A 146 4.26 10.50 -11.85
CA GLU A 146 4.23 9.70 -13.07
C GLU A 146 5.58 9.18 -13.58
N LYS A 147 6.62 9.20 -12.73
CA LYS A 147 7.93 8.60 -13.02
C LYS A 147 7.86 7.11 -13.31
N TRP A 148 6.78 6.47 -12.86
CA TRP A 148 6.47 5.06 -13.10
C TRP A 148 5.89 4.81 -14.52
N VAL A 149 5.39 5.85 -15.21
CA VAL A 149 4.84 5.74 -16.57
C VAL A 149 5.98 5.81 -17.58
N LYS A 150 6.63 4.68 -17.82
CA LYS A 150 7.72 4.54 -18.81
C LYS A 150 7.55 3.25 -19.61
N ASN A 151 7.95 3.29 -20.87
CA ASN A 151 7.93 2.09 -21.69
C ASN A 151 9.02 1.12 -21.20
N LEU A 152 8.61 -0.12 -20.91
CA LEU A 152 9.50 -1.16 -20.41
C LEU A 152 10.19 -1.96 -21.53
N SER A 153 9.75 -1.84 -22.80
CA SER A 153 10.29 -2.59 -23.94
C SER A 153 11.65 -2.08 -24.44
N HIS A 154 11.96 -0.78 -24.29
CA HIS A 154 13.21 -0.19 -24.80
C HIS A 154 14.41 -0.34 -23.85
N VAL A 155 14.24 -1.03 -22.71
CA VAL A 155 15.35 -1.27 -21.76
C VAL A 155 16.32 -2.35 -22.29
N HIS A 156 15.99 -3.07 -23.37
CA HIS A 156 16.80 -4.15 -23.94
C HIS A 156 17.56 -3.82 -25.25
N GLU A 157 17.58 -2.57 -25.71
CA GLU A 157 18.41 -2.17 -26.88
C GLU A 157 19.85 -1.80 -26.51
N GLU A 158 20.34 -2.21 -25.34
CA GLU A 158 21.76 -2.08 -25.01
C GLU A 158 22.55 -3.21 -25.68
N LYS A 159 22.93 -2.95 -26.94
CA LYS A 159 24.03 -3.56 -27.70
C LYS A 159 24.25 -5.06 -27.46
N VAL A 160 23.56 -5.90 -28.22
CA VAL A 160 24.10 -7.24 -28.54
C VAL A 160 25.36 -7.00 -29.37
N PRO A 161 26.58 -7.30 -28.86
CA PRO A 161 27.74 -7.29 -29.72
C PRO A 161 27.49 -8.33 -30.82
N ILE A 162 27.46 -7.87 -32.06
CA ILE A 162 27.42 -8.72 -33.23
C ILE A 162 28.69 -9.57 -33.15
N PHE A 163 28.57 -10.80 -32.65
CA PHE A 163 29.63 -11.78 -32.78
C PHE A 163 29.72 -12.07 -34.27
N GLU A 164 30.67 -11.39 -34.94
CA GLU A 164 31.15 -11.79 -36.25
C GLU A 164 31.53 -13.27 -36.17
N THR A 165 30.79 -14.11 -36.88
CA THR A 165 31.15 -15.51 -37.07
C THR A 165 32.40 -15.57 -37.95
N PRO A 166 33.50 -16.17 -37.51
CA PRO A 166 34.57 -16.51 -38.43
C PRO A 166 34.11 -17.66 -39.33
N ILE A 167 34.38 -17.48 -40.62
CA ILE A 167 34.08 -18.33 -41.78
C ILE A 167 34.63 -19.76 -41.58
#